data_AF-A0A7J9VAI6-F1
#
_entry.id   AF-A0A7J9VAI6-F1
#
_cell.length_a   1.000
_cell.length_b   1.000
_cell.length_c   1.000
_cell.angle_alpha   90.00
_cell.angle_beta   90.00
_cell.angle_gamma   90.00
#
_symmetry.space_group_name_H-M   'P 1'
#
loop_
_entity.id
_entity.type
_entity.pdbx_description
1 polymer ?
#
loop_
_entity_poly.entity_id
_entity_poly.type
_entity_poly.pdbx_seq_one_letter_code
_entity_poly.pdbx_strand_id
1 'polypeptide(L)' 'MIQLPCPWCGPRNASEFTHHGEVTSRPDVGTATPEEWRRYLYFRQNANGWVDENWYHTAGCRRFIRVRRHTLSNETEAAR' A
#
# COMPACT_ATOMS: atom_id res chain seq x y z
N MET A 1 -7.18 12.45 -11.95
CA MET A 1 -6.62 12.42 -10.58
C MET A 1 -7.05 11.12 -9.94
N ILE A 2 -6.15 10.37 -9.28
CA ILE A 2 -6.43 9.01 -8.78
C ILE A 2 -7.49 9.08 -7.66
N GLN A 3 -8.46 8.18 -7.68
CA GLN A 3 -9.53 8.07 -6.68
C GLN A 3 -9.32 6.83 -5.82
N LEU A 4 -9.08 7.00 -4.52
CA LEU A 4 -8.86 5.89 -3.60
C LEU A 4 -10.16 5.55 -2.83
N PRO A 5 -10.57 4.27 -2.79
CA PRO A 5 -11.82 3.85 -2.16
C PRO A 5 -11.65 3.69 -0.63
N CYS A 6 -11.61 4.80 0.11
CA CYS A 6 -11.49 4.74 1.57
C CYS A 6 -12.76 4.09 2.18
N PRO A 7 -12.66 2.96 2.92
CA PRO A 7 -13.82 2.28 3.49
C PRO A 7 -14.63 3.10 4.49
N TRP A 8 -14.03 4.17 5.04
CA TRP A 8 -14.64 5.02 6.06
C TRP A 8 -15.10 6.38 5.53
N CYS A 9 -14.53 6.86 4.42
CA CYS A 9 -14.80 8.20 3.90
C CYS A 9 -15.37 8.20 2.47
N GLY A 10 -15.54 7.02 1.87
CA GLY A 10 -15.90 6.84 0.47
C GLY A 10 -14.73 7.10 -0.49
N PRO A 11 -15.00 7.16 -1.80
CA PRO A 11 -14.02 7.56 -2.81
C PRO A 11 -13.48 8.97 -2.52
N ARG A 12 -12.17 9.08 -2.41
CA ARG A 12 -11.46 10.35 -2.14
C ARG A 12 -10.25 10.51 -3.06
N ASN A 13 -9.82 11.75 -3.25
CA ASN A 13 -8.68 12.04 -4.09
C ASN A 13 -7.39 11.51 -3.45
N ALA A 14 -6.50 10.89 -4.22
CA ALA A 14 -5.21 10.39 -3.71
C ALA A 14 -4.35 11.48 -3.05
N SER A 15 -4.55 12.77 -3.35
CA SER A 15 -3.88 13.88 -2.65
C SER A 15 -4.23 13.99 -1.17
N GLU A 16 -5.35 13.42 -0.72
CA GLU A 16 -5.74 13.33 0.70
C GLU A 16 -4.96 12.24 1.47
N PHE A 17 -4.08 11.50 0.79
CA PHE A 17 -3.40 10.33 1.33
C PHE A 17 -1.88 10.42 1.18
N THR A 18 -1.17 9.75 2.08
CA THR A 18 0.25 9.43 1.94
C THR A 18 0.43 8.01 1.44
N HIS A 19 1.21 7.82 0.37
CA HIS A 19 1.57 6.51 -0.16
C HIS A 19 2.65 5.85 0.69
N HIS A 20 2.45 4.58 1.08
CA HIS A 20 3.39 3.80 1.90
C HIS A 20 3.96 2.57 1.17
N GLY A 21 3.78 2.47 -0.15
CA GLY A 21 4.35 1.41 -0.97
C GLY A 21 3.56 0.10 -0.92
N GLU A 22 4.12 -0.93 -1.57
CA GLU A 22 3.52 -2.26 -1.63
C GLU A 22 3.34 -2.90 -0.25
N VAL A 23 2.28 -3.69 -0.11
CA VAL A 23 2.01 -4.50 1.08
C VAL A 23 3.05 -5.60 1.17
N THR A 24 3.80 -5.62 2.27
CA THR A 24 4.79 -6.66 2.57
C THR A 24 4.53 -7.27 3.93
N SER A 25 4.72 -8.58 4.04
CA SER A 25 4.62 -9.28 5.32
C SER A 25 5.91 -9.07 6.11
N ARG A 26 5.77 -8.58 7.34
CA ARG A 26 6.89 -8.46 8.26
C ARG A 26 7.34 -9.87 8.71
N PRO A 27 8.65 -10.17 8.68
CA PRO A 27 9.14 -11.45 9.16
C PRO A 27 9.02 -11.56 10.69
N ASP A 28 8.97 -12.79 11.20
CA ASP A 28 8.87 -13.06 12.63
C ASP A 28 10.13 -12.57 13.37
N VAL A 29 9.94 -11.90 14.50
CA VAL A 29 11.05 -11.25 15.22
C VAL A 29 11.95 -12.25 15.96
N GLY A 30 11.40 -13.38 16.39
CA GLY A 30 12.13 -14.41 17.13
C GLY A 30 12.89 -15.38 16.23
N THR A 31 12.47 -15.57 14.98
CA THR A 31 13.03 -16.62 14.11
C THR A 31 13.68 -16.11 12.83
N ALA A 32 13.48 -14.86 12.43
CA ALA A 32 13.98 -14.38 11.14
C ALA A 32 15.49 -14.19 11.11
N THR A 33 16.09 -14.65 10.01
CA THR A 33 17.50 -14.48 9.68
C THR A 33 17.82 -13.03 9.28
N PRO A 34 19.09 -12.60 9.38
CA PRO A 34 19.53 -11.31 8.87
C PRO A 34 19.19 -11.07 7.39
N GLU A 35 19.23 -12.12 6.56
CA GLU A 35 18.88 -12.07 5.14
C GLU A 35 17.39 -11.79 4.92
N GLU A 36 16.52 -12.42 5.69
CA GLU A 36 15.07 -12.15 5.66
C GLU A 36 14.74 -10.74 6.12
N TRP A 37 15.39 -10.27 7.18
CA TRP A 37 15.29 -8.88 7.62
C TRP A 37 15.75 -7.90 6.56
N ARG A 38 16.90 -8.15 5.93
CA ARG A 38 17.42 -7.30 4.84
C ARG A 38 16.44 -7.22 3.69
N ARG A 39 15.85 -8.36 3.30
CA ARG A 39 14.83 -8.40 2.24
C ARG A 39 13.59 -7.60 2.62
N TYR A 40 13.06 -7.78 3.82
CA TYR A 40 11.90 -7.04 4.31
C TYR A 40 12.14 -5.53 4.40
N LEU A 41 13.31 -5.10 4.87
CA LEU A 41 13.61 -3.68 5.08
C LEU A 41 13.89 -2.94 3.77
N TYR A 42 14.56 -3.57 2.81
CA TYR A 42 15.13 -2.84 1.66
C TYR A 42 14.60 -3.28 0.29
N PHE A 43 14.01 -4.47 0.16
CA PHE A 43 13.59 -4.99 -1.15
C PHE A 43 12.08 -4.87 -1.34
N ARG A 44 11.69 -4.54 -2.57
CA ARG A 44 10.31 -4.45 -3.03
C ARG A 44 10.22 -5.07 -4.43
N GLN A 45 9.05 -5.58 -4.83
CA GLN A 45 8.87 -6.20 -6.14
C GLN A 45 8.88 -5.16 -7.26
N ASN A 46 8.26 -4.00 -7.02
CA ASN A 46 8.14 -2.91 -8.01
C ASN A 46 7.55 -3.39 -9.35
N ALA A 47 6.46 -4.16 -9.29
CA ALA A 47 5.87 -4.76 -10.47
C ALA A 47 5.19 -3.71 -11.39
N ASN A 48 5.34 -3.90 -12.69
CA ASN A 48 4.50 -3.24 -13.69
C ASN A 48 3.21 -4.05 -13.85
N GLY A 49 2.10 -3.51 -13.35
CA GLY A 49 0.82 -4.20 -13.31
C GLY A 49 0.05 -3.90 -12.02
N TRP A 50 -0.81 -4.83 -11.62
CA TRP A 50 -1.56 -4.72 -10.36
C TRP A 50 -0.68 -4.96 -9.14
N VAL A 51 -0.67 -4.01 -8.20
CA VAL A 51 0.07 -4.05 -6.94
C VAL A 51 -0.87 -3.70 -5.79
N ASP A 52 -0.81 -4.48 -4.71
CA ASP A 52 -1.48 -4.13 -3.46
C ASP A 52 -0.60 -3.15 -2.67
N GLU A 53 -1.11 -1.95 -2.40
CA GLU A 53 -0.40 -0.84 -1.79
C GLU A 53 -1.05 -0.42 -0.46
N ASN A 54 -0.22 0.04 0.48
CA ASN A 54 -0.68 0.71 1.70
C ASN A 54 -0.76 2.22 1.47
N TRP A 55 -1.88 2.82 1.87
CA TRP A 55 -2.10 4.26 1.82
C TRP A 55 -2.62 4.74 3.18
N TYR A 56 -2.14 5.88 3.66
CA TYR A 56 -2.59 6.48 4.92
C TYR A 56 -3.43 7.74 4.65
N HIS A 57 -4.68 7.76 5.11
CA HIS A 57 -5.62 8.86 4.81
C HIS A 57 -5.37 10.08 5.72
N THR A 58 -4.31 10.82 5.42
CA THR A 58 -3.79 11.94 6.22
C THR A 58 -4.78 13.07 6.39
N ALA A 59 -5.51 13.43 5.34
CA ALA A 59 -6.46 14.55 5.35
C ALA A 59 -7.90 14.16 5.73
N GLY A 60 -8.11 12.92 6.22
CA GLY A 60 -9.43 12.45 6.62
C GLY A 60 -9.41 11.54 7.85
N CYS A 61 -9.80 10.27 7.69
CA CYS A 61 -9.98 9.35 8.82
C CYS A 61 -8.70 8.92 9.55
N ARG A 62 -7.50 9.29 9.06
CA ARG A 62 -6.20 8.97 9.68
C ARG A 62 -6.02 7.47 9.93
N ARG A 63 -6.35 6.66 8.93
CA ARG A 63 -6.20 5.20 8.96
C ARG A 63 -5.42 4.72 7.75
N PHE A 64 -4.73 3.62 7.93
CA PHE A 64 -4.18 2.86 6.81
C PHE A 64 -5.32 2.13 6.09
N ILE A 65 -5.29 2.20 4.76
CA ILE A 65 -6.11 1.42 3.85
C ILE A 65 -5.19 0.64 2.92
N ARG A 66 -5.72 -0.47 2.40
CA ARG A 66 -5.09 -1.20 1.29
C ARG A 66 -5.86 -0.91 0.02
N VAL A 67 -5.13 -0.62 -1.04
CA VAL A 67 -5.68 -0.35 -2.37
C VAL A 67 -4.90 -1.20 -3.37
N ARG A 68 -5.61 -1.87 -4.27
CA ARG A 68 -4.99 -2.56 -5.40
C ARG A 68 -4.93 -1.58 -6.57
N ARG A 69 -3.73 -1.21 -7.01
CA ARG A 69 -3.53 -0.21 -8.07
C ARG A 69 -2.76 -0.80 -9.24
N HIS A 70 -3.19 -0.51 -10.46
CA HIS A 70 -2.41 -0.80 -11.65
C HIS A 70 -1.35 0.28 -11.84
N THR A 71 -0.07 -0.05 -11.71
CA THR A 71 1.03 0.94 -11.66
C THR A 71 1.27 1.69 -12.98
N LEU A 72 0.83 1.12 -14.11
CA LEU A 72 0.83 1.78 -15.43
C LEU A 72 -0.38 2.72 -15.67
N SER A 73 -1.62 2.24 -15.53
CA SER A 73 -2.83 3.02 -15.85
C SER A 73 -3.36 3.86 -14.69
N ASN A 74 -2.93 3.59 -13.46
CA ASN A 74 -3.45 4.15 -12.20
C ASN A 74 -4.91 3.79 -11.89
N GLU A 75 -5.46 2.75 -12.51
CA GLU A 75 -6.72 2.15 -12.08
C GLU A 75 -6.60 1.59 -10.66
N THR A 76 -7.66 1.71 -9.88
CA THR A 76 -7.66 1.36 -8.45
C THR A 76 -8.90 0.57 -8.07
N GLU A 77 -8.70 -0.44 -7.25
CA GLU A 77 -9.74 -1.28 -6.66
C GLU A 77 -9.54 -1.34 -5.14
N ALA A 78 -10.62 -1.61 -4.40
CA ALA A 78 -10.48 -1.97 -3.00
C ALA A 78 -9.65 -3.26 -2.90
N ALA A 79 -8.60 -3.28 -2.08
CA ALA A 79 -7.84 -4.50 -1.86
C ALA A 79 -8.72 -5.54 -1.16
N ARG A 80 -8.53 -6.82 -1.51
CA ARG A 80 -9.25 -7.95 -0.92
C ARG A 80 -8.82 -8.23 0.51
#